data_AF-A0A523HHK4-F1
#
_entry.id   AF-A0A523HHK4-F1
#
_cell.length_a   1.000
_cell.length_b   1.000
_cell.length_c   1.000
_cell.angle_alpha   90.00
_cell.angle_beta   90.00
_cell.angle_gamma   90.00
#
_symmetry.space_group_name_H-M   'P 1'
#
loop_
_entity.id
_entity.type
_entity.pdbx_description
1 polymer ?
#
loop_
_entity_poly.entity_id
_entity_poly.type
_entity_poly.pdbx_seq_one_letter_code
_entity_poly.pdbx_strand_id
1 'polypeptide(L)'
;MRERGAREFGRGHYPFIVLLHICFFASLLLETGIKGYPLITGWQLAVAVLLLVQMLRYWVIFSLGRYWNTRILVIPGSARIRKGPYKHFRHPNYVIVVLELLLIPLIFKAWLTLVWVNIANSVVLYFRIKQEERALALLE
;
A
#
# COMPACT_ATOMS: atom_id res chain seq x y z
N MET A 1 19.64 8.69 -1.63
CA MET A 1 19.07 8.64 -0.26
C MET A 1 20.09 8.15 0.75
N ARG A 2 20.61 6.91 0.63
CA ARG A 2 21.64 6.38 1.54
C ARG A 2 22.94 7.21 1.55
N GLU A 3 23.38 7.69 0.39
CA GLU A 3 24.53 8.60 0.26
C GLU A 3 24.32 9.98 0.91
N ARG A 4 23.07 10.34 1.26
CA ARG A 4 22.72 11.59 1.95
C ARG A 4 22.46 11.38 3.45
N GLY A 5 22.94 10.27 4.03
CA GLY A 5 22.78 9.96 5.45
C GLY A 5 21.42 9.38 5.85
N ALA A 6 20.61 8.89 4.89
CA ALA A 6 19.32 8.29 5.21
C ALA A 6 19.48 7.03 6.06
N ARG A 7 18.83 7.01 7.24
CA ARG A 7 18.76 5.84 8.11
C ARG A 7 17.57 4.98 7.70
N GLU A 8 17.81 3.66 7.58
CA GLU A 8 16.76 2.68 7.27
C GLU A 8 16.13 2.19 8.57
N PHE A 9 14.83 2.43 8.72
CA PHE A 9 14.05 1.93 9.84
C PHE A 9 13.21 0.73 9.40
N GLY A 10 13.12 -0.31 10.24
CA GLY A 10 12.19 -1.43 10.03
C GLY A 10 12.59 -2.46 8.96
N ARG A 11 13.89 -2.68 8.72
CA ARG A 11 14.44 -3.62 7.73
C ARG A 11 13.84 -5.04 7.79
N GLY A 12 13.42 -5.50 8.98
CA GLY A 12 12.81 -6.82 9.21
C GLY A 12 11.38 -6.99 8.68
N HIS A 13 10.64 -5.90 8.43
CA HIS A 13 9.22 -6.00 7.98
C HIS A 13 9.07 -6.08 6.46
N TYR A 14 10.10 -5.71 5.69
CA TYR A 14 10.03 -5.69 4.24
C TYR A 14 9.77 -7.07 3.61
N PRO A 15 10.42 -8.17 4.05
CA PRO A 15 10.11 -9.51 3.54
C PRO A 15 8.65 -9.92 3.77
N PHE A 16 8.03 -9.54 4.89
CA PHE A 16 6.63 -9.84 5.17
C PHE A 16 5.67 -9.17 4.17
N ILE A 17 6.00 -7.95 3.72
CA ILE A 17 5.20 -7.26 2.69
C ILE A 17 5.30 -8.00 1.36
N VAL A 18 6.51 -8.39 0.96
CA VAL A 18 6.74 -9.12 -0.28
C VAL A 18 6.00 -10.46 -0.23
N LEU A 19 6.14 -11.20 0.87
CA LEU A 19 5.43 -12.45 1.09
C LEU A 19 3.92 -12.27 1.03
N LEU A 20 3.39 -11.24 1.69
CA LEU A 20 1.96 -10.93 1.66
C LEU A 20 1.45 -10.68 0.24
N HIS A 21 2.18 -9.94 -0.59
CA HIS A 21 1.79 -9.69 -1.98
C HIS A 21 1.88 -10.94 -2.84
N ILE A 22 2.91 -11.78 -2.64
CA ILE A 22 3.01 -13.08 -3.31
C ILE A 22 1.83 -13.97 -2.93
N CYS A 23 1.54 -14.10 -1.64
CA CYS A 23 0.39 -14.87 -1.14
C CYS A 23 -0.94 -14.31 -1.65
N PHE A 24 -1.08 -12.99 -1.76
CA PHE A 24 -2.25 -12.33 -2.32
C PHE A 24 -2.50 -12.77 -3.77
N PHE A 25 -1.50 -12.62 -4.65
CA PHE A 25 -1.65 -13.03 -6.05
C PHE A 25 -1.87 -14.53 -6.19
N ALA A 26 -1.13 -15.35 -5.43
CA ALA A 26 -1.31 -16.80 -5.46
C ALA A 26 -2.72 -17.21 -5.02
N SER A 27 -3.22 -16.66 -3.91
CA SER A 27 -4.56 -16.99 -3.40
C SER A 27 -5.66 -16.51 -4.34
N LEU A 28 -5.50 -15.31 -4.92
CA LEU A 28 -6.43 -14.78 -5.89
C LEU A 28 -6.51 -15.70 -7.12
N LEU A 29 -5.37 -16.08 -7.71
CA LEU A 29 -5.34 -16.96 -8.88
C LEU A 29 -5.92 -18.34 -8.59
N LEU A 30 -5.61 -18.92 -7.42
CA LEU A 30 -6.15 -20.21 -7.01
C LEU A 30 -7.67 -20.15 -6.79
N GLU A 31 -8.15 -19.20 -5.98
CA GLU A 31 -9.58 -19.08 -5.66
C GLU A 31 -10.41 -18.79 -6.91
N THR A 32 -9.93 -17.89 -7.78
CA THR A 32 -10.64 -17.54 -9.01
C THR A 32 -10.55 -18.62 -10.07
N GLY A 33 -9.40 -19.29 -10.20
CA GLY A 33 -9.21 -20.43 -11.11
C GLY A 33 -10.11 -21.61 -10.76
N ILE A 34 -10.25 -21.93 -9.46
CA ILE A 34 -11.16 -22.99 -8.99
C ILE A 34 -12.64 -22.62 -9.26
N LYS A 35 -13.00 -21.34 -9.10
CA LYS A 35 -14.39 -20.85 -9.26
C LYS A 35 -14.77 -20.51 -10.70
N GLY A 36 -13.84 -20.58 -11.66
CA GLY A 36 -14.10 -20.23 -13.06
C GLY A 36 -14.22 -18.72 -13.34
N TYR A 37 -13.44 -17.89 -12.62
CA TYR A 37 -13.37 -16.43 -12.81
C TYR A 37 -14.70 -15.67 -12.72
N PRO A 38 -15.49 -15.86 -11.65
CA PRO A 38 -16.79 -15.22 -11.54
C PRO A 38 -16.63 -13.72 -11.26
N LEU A 39 -17.25 -12.87 -12.09
CA LEU A 39 -17.27 -11.43 -11.86
C LEU A 39 -18.49 -11.00 -11.03
N ILE A 40 -18.34 -9.95 -10.22
CA ILE A 40 -19.49 -9.28 -9.60
C ILE A 40 -20.34 -8.53 -10.62
N THR A 41 -21.63 -8.36 -10.29
CA THR A 41 -22.48 -7.42 -11.00
C THR A 41 -21.93 -6.01 -10.80
N GLY A 42 -21.77 -5.24 -11.89
CA GLY A 42 -21.17 -3.91 -11.82
C GLY A 42 -19.64 -3.90 -11.73
N TRP A 43 -18.96 -4.98 -12.14
CA TRP A 43 -17.50 -5.04 -12.19
C TRP A 43 -16.87 -3.87 -12.96
N GLN A 44 -17.57 -3.30 -13.97
CA GLN A 44 -17.07 -2.12 -14.70
C GLN A 44 -16.89 -0.91 -13.79
N LEU A 45 -17.83 -0.69 -12.85
CA LEU A 45 -17.73 0.38 -11.86
C LEU A 45 -16.57 0.10 -10.91
N ALA A 46 -16.41 -1.13 -10.45
CA ALA A 46 -15.28 -1.50 -9.59
C ALA A 46 -13.93 -1.29 -10.30
N VAL A 47 -13.83 -1.61 -11.60
CA VAL A 47 -12.65 -1.32 -12.43
C VAL A 47 -12.45 0.19 -12.61
N ALA A 48 -13.51 0.97 -12.85
CA ALA A 48 -13.41 2.42 -12.95
C ALA A 48 -12.89 3.03 -11.63
N VAL A 49 -13.39 2.57 -10.49
CA VAL A 49 -12.87 2.97 -9.18
C VAL A 49 -11.41 2.55 -9.01
N LEU A 50 -11.03 1.33 -9.44
CA LEU A 50 -9.64 0.89 -9.41
C LEU A 50 -8.72 1.80 -10.26
N LEU A 51 -9.18 2.23 -11.43
CA LEU A 51 -8.44 3.19 -12.27
C LEU A 51 -8.27 4.54 -11.57
N LEU A 52 -9.31 5.04 -10.89
CA LEU A 52 -9.20 6.26 -10.07
C LEU A 52 -8.19 6.09 -8.92
N VAL A 53 -8.19 4.92 -8.27
CA VAL A 53 -7.21 4.59 -7.22
C VAL A 53 -5.78 4.59 -7.78
N GLN A 54 -5.59 4.10 -9.00
CA GLN A 54 -4.29 4.16 -9.68
C GLN A 54 -3.87 5.60 -10.01
N MET A 55 -4.80 6.45 -10.47
CA MET A 55 -4.50 7.88 -10.67
C MET A 55 -4.08 8.55 -9.37
N LEU A 56 -4.77 8.26 -8.27
CA LEU A 56 -4.43 8.76 -6.94
C LEU A 56 -3.05 8.26 -6.49
N ARG A 57 -2.70 7.00 -6.79
CA ARG A 57 -1.36 6.43 -6.55
C ARG A 57 -0.28 7.24 -7.24
N TYR A 58 -0.44 7.51 -8.52
CA TYR A 58 0.54 8.32 -9.25
C TYR A 58 0.63 9.73 -8.67
N TRP A 59 -0.50 10.35 -8.32
CA TRP A 59 -0.49 11.67 -7.69
C TRP A 59 0.25 11.68 -6.34
N VAL A 60 0.08 10.63 -5.53
CA VAL A 60 0.80 10.42 -4.27
C VAL A 60 2.32 10.24 -4.51
N ILE A 61 2.70 9.42 -5.50
CA ILE A 61 4.10 9.20 -5.86
C ILE A 61 4.74 10.50 -6.35
N PHE A 62 4.09 11.22 -7.27
CA PHE A 62 4.58 12.48 -7.80
C PHE A 62 4.67 13.59 -6.74
N SER A 63 3.77 13.57 -5.75
CA SER A 63 3.80 14.54 -4.65
C SER A 63 5.00 14.34 -3.71
N LEU A 64 5.44 13.08 -3.51
CA LEU A 64 6.69 12.77 -2.80
C LEU A 64 7.93 12.94 -3.70
N GLY A 65 7.80 12.68 -5.00
CA GLY A 65 8.89 12.72 -5.96
C GLY A 65 10.07 11.84 -5.53
N ARG A 66 11.26 12.43 -5.44
CA ARG A 66 12.52 11.76 -5.04
C ARG A 66 12.52 11.16 -3.62
N TYR A 67 11.53 11.50 -2.79
CA TYR A 67 11.38 10.99 -1.44
C TYR A 67 10.51 9.74 -1.36
N TRP A 68 9.87 9.34 -2.47
CA TRP A 68 9.14 8.08 -2.51
C TRP A 68 10.10 6.89 -2.44
N ASN A 69 9.89 6.02 -1.47
CA ASN A 69 10.65 4.79 -1.33
C ASN A 69 9.77 3.68 -0.76
N THR A 70 10.04 2.45 -1.19
CA THR A 70 9.36 1.26 -0.66
C THR A 70 9.85 0.90 0.73
N ARG A 71 11.04 1.37 1.13
CA ARG A 71 11.62 1.23 2.47
C ARG A 71 11.47 2.53 3.26
N ILE A 72 11.35 2.44 4.58
CA ILE A 72 11.30 3.62 5.45
C ILE A 72 12.73 4.17 5.54
N LEU A 73 13.07 5.06 4.62
CA LEU A 73 14.33 5.80 4.57
C LEU A 73 14.05 7.23 4.97
N VAL A 74 14.53 7.63 6.15
CA VAL A 74 14.38 9.01 6.65
C VAL A 74 15.75 9.65 6.70
N ILE A 75 15.85 10.87 6.17
CA ILE A 75 17.02 11.75 6.35
C ILE A 75 16.70 12.65 7.55
N PRO A 76 17.35 12.46 8.71
CA PRO A 76 17.13 13.32 9.88
C PRO A 76 17.37 14.79 9.52
N GLY A 77 16.51 15.70 9.99
CA GLY A 77 16.58 17.14 9.68
C GLY A 77 16.03 17.55 8.30
N SER A 78 15.43 16.63 7.53
CA SER A 78 14.76 17.01 6.27
C SER A 78 13.34 17.54 6.53
N ALA A 79 12.95 18.63 5.86
CA ALA A 79 11.60 19.19 6.00
C ALA A 79 10.51 18.18 5.58
N ARG A 80 9.46 18.08 6.40
CA ARG A 80 8.31 17.22 6.10
C ARG A 80 7.57 17.69 4.85
N ILE A 81 7.35 16.78 3.90
CA ILE A 81 6.62 17.09 2.66
C ILE A 81 5.14 17.26 2.97
N ARG A 82 4.60 18.45 2.66
CA ARG A 82 3.17 18.80 2.79
C ARG A 82 2.54 19.20 1.45
N LYS A 83 2.92 18.52 0.36
CA LYS A 83 2.40 18.79 -1.00
C LYS A 83 1.35 17.76 -1.41
N GLY A 84 0.32 18.22 -2.11
CA GLY A 84 -0.73 17.36 -2.68
C GLY A 84 -1.53 16.60 -1.59
N PRO A 85 -1.77 15.29 -1.74
CA PRO A 85 -2.57 14.52 -0.79
C PRO A 85 -1.96 14.44 0.61
N TYR A 86 -0.64 14.66 0.74
CA TYR A 86 0.07 14.71 2.02
C TYR A 86 -0.29 15.94 2.89
N LYS A 87 -1.04 16.92 2.35
CA LYS A 87 -1.60 18.03 3.12
C LYS A 87 -2.77 17.59 4.00
N HIS A 88 -3.54 16.59 3.56
CA HIS A 88 -4.77 16.15 4.20
C HIS A 88 -4.60 14.81 4.93
N PHE A 89 -3.78 13.90 4.37
CA PHE A 89 -3.53 12.58 4.93
C PHE A 89 -2.07 12.38 5.27
N ARG A 90 -1.79 11.74 6.41
CA ARG A 90 -0.42 11.41 6.82
C ARG A 90 0.20 10.32 5.92
N HIS A 91 -0.60 9.33 5.53
CA HIS A 91 -0.15 8.19 4.74
C HIS A 91 -1.14 7.83 3.61
N PRO A 92 -1.34 8.72 2.62
CA PRO A 92 -2.29 8.48 1.52
C PRO A 92 -1.95 7.23 0.71
N ASN A 93 -0.67 6.85 0.62
CA ASN A 93 -0.23 5.63 -0.07
C ASN A 93 -0.81 4.35 0.56
N TYR A 94 -0.97 4.31 1.88
CA TYR A 94 -1.52 3.11 2.55
C TYR A 94 -3.03 2.97 2.33
N VAL A 95 -3.74 4.09 2.19
CA VAL A 95 -5.15 4.08 1.81
C VAL A 95 -5.34 3.44 0.43
N ILE A 96 -4.50 3.83 -0.54
CA ILE A 96 -4.50 3.25 -1.89
C ILE A 96 -4.26 1.73 -1.84
N VAL A 97 -3.24 1.28 -1.09
CA VAL A 97 -2.93 -0.16 -0.98
C VAL A 97 -4.11 -0.94 -0.39
N VAL A 98 -4.76 -0.42 0.66
CA VAL A 98 -5.95 -1.05 1.24
C VAL A 98 -7.09 -1.12 0.21
N LEU A 99 -7.35 -0.03 -0.53
CA LEU A 99 -8.39 0.00 -1.56
C LEU A 99 -8.13 -1.02 -2.67
N GLU A 100 -6.89 -1.19 -3.12
CA GLU A 100 -6.55 -2.19 -4.14
C GLU A 100 -6.76 -3.63 -3.64
N LEU A 101 -6.29 -3.93 -2.43
CA LEU A 101 -6.44 -5.25 -1.82
C LEU A 101 -7.91 -5.58 -1.46
N LEU A 102 -8.79 -4.58 -1.40
CA LEU A 102 -10.23 -4.77 -1.31
C LEU A 102 -10.87 -4.97 -2.69
N LEU A 103 -10.62 -4.05 -3.62
CA LEU A 103 -11.31 -3.99 -4.91
C LEU A 103 -10.95 -5.17 -5.81
N ILE A 104 -9.68 -5.60 -5.84
CA ILE A 104 -9.25 -6.66 -6.75
C ILE A 104 -9.93 -8.00 -6.41
N PRO A 105 -9.85 -8.54 -5.18
CA PRO A 105 -10.59 -9.76 -4.82
C PRO A 105 -12.10 -9.62 -4.95
N LEU A 106 -12.63 -8.44 -4.65
CA LEU A 106 -14.06 -8.15 -4.76
C LEU A 106 -14.55 -8.32 -6.21
N ILE A 107 -13.81 -7.83 -7.21
CA ILE A 107 -14.16 -7.97 -8.63
C ILE A 107 -14.39 -9.44 -9.00
N PHE A 108 -13.56 -10.34 -8.47
CA PHE A 108 -13.59 -11.77 -8.79
C PHE A 108 -14.37 -12.64 -7.78
N LYS A 109 -15.17 -12.05 -6.87
CA LYS A 109 -15.86 -12.76 -5.79
C LYS A 109 -14.93 -13.68 -4.97
N ALA A 110 -13.67 -13.28 -4.84
CA ALA A 110 -12.65 -13.99 -4.10
C ALA A 110 -12.74 -13.61 -2.62
N TRP A 111 -13.85 -13.98 -1.97
CA TRP A 111 -14.20 -13.57 -0.61
C TRP A 111 -13.18 -14.06 0.42
N LEU A 112 -12.63 -15.27 0.24
CA LEU A 112 -11.63 -15.79 1.17
C LEU A 112 -10.36 -14.96 1.07
N THR A 113 -9.87 -14.74 -0.16
CA THR A 113 -8.72 -13.87 -0.45
C THR A 113 -8.94 -12.47 0.09
N LEU A 114 -10.12 -11.89 -0.12
CA LEU A 114 -10.48 -10.56 0.39
C LEU A 114 -10.28 -10.48 1.91
N VAL A 115 -10.84 -11.42 2.67
CA VAL A 115 -10.83 -11.36 4.14
C VAL A 115 -9.42 -11.54 4.70
N TRP A 116 -8.72 -12.62 4.33
CA TRP A 116 -7.44 -12.92 4.97
C TRP A 116 -6.36 -11.89 4.59
N VAL A 117 -6.35 -11.42 3.33
CA VAL A 117 -5.39 -10.41 2.86
C VAL A 117 -5.59 -9.10 3.59
N ASN A 118 -6.84 -8.66 3.78
CA ASN A 118 -7.11 -7.42 4.48
C ASN A 118 -6.73 -7.48 5.96
N ILE A 119 -6.94 -8.61 6.62
CA ILE A 119 -6.48 -8.84 7.99
C ILE A 119 -4.94 -8.79 8.05
N ALA A 120 -4.27 -9.56 7.20
CA ALA A 120 -2.82 -9.62 7.17
C ALA A 120 -2.20 -8.26 6.82
N ASN A 121 -2.77 -7.55 5.85
CA ASN A 121 -2.31 -6.24 5.43
C ASN A 121 -2.51 -5.19 6.54
N SER A 122 -3.63 -5.24 7.25
CA SER A 122 -3.87 -4.37 8.42
C SER A 122 -2.79 -4.53 9.49
N VAL A 123 -2.39 -5.77 9.80
CA VAL A 123 -1.31 -6.05 10.76
C VAL A 123 0.02 -5.49 10.28
N VAL A 124 0.38 -5.75 9.02
CA VAL A 124 1.63 -5.27 8.43
C VAL A 124 1.67 -3.73 8.39
N LEU A 125 0.58 -3.08 7.99
CA LEU A 125 0.47 -1.63 7.96
C LEU A 125 0.53 -1.02 9.37
N TYR A 126 -0.09 -1.64 10.38
CA TYR A 126 -0.03 -1.16 11.75
C TYR A 126 1.42 -1.04 12.26
N PHE A 127 2.21 -2.11 12.11
CA PHE A 127 3.62 -2.07 12.50
C PHE A 127 4.42 -1.07 11.67
N ARG A 128 4.14 -0.98 10.37
CA ARG A 128 4.84 -0.08 9.46
C ARG A 128 4.58 1.39 9.80
N ILE A 129 3.32 1.77 9.98
CA ILE A 129 2.92 3.13 10.35
C ILE A 129 3.55 3.53 11.69
N LYS A 130 3.54 2.64 12.69
CA LYS A 130 4.17 2.91 13.98
C LYS A 130 5.67 3.18 13.87
N GLN A 131 6.38 2.43 13.02
CA GLN A 131 7.81 2.65 12.79
C GLN A 131 8.08 3.89 11.95
N GLU A 132 7.22 4.17 10.97
CA GLU A 132 7.32 5.37 10.14
C GLU A 132 7.05 6.64 10.94
N GLU A 133 6.02 6.68 11.78
CA GLU A 133 5.73 7.84 12.64
C GLU A 133 6.86 8.09 13.64
N ARG A 134 7.50 7.04 14.20
CA ARG A 134 8.71 7.19 15.02
C ARG A 134 9.87 7.78 14.25
N ALA A 135 10.06 7.38 13.00
CA ALA A 135 11.11 7.92 12.15
C ALA A 135 10.80 9.37 11.71
N LEU A 136 9.54 9.67 11.40
CA LEU A 136 9.07 11.01 11.05
C LEU A 136 9.13 11.99 12.23
N ALA A 137 9.06 11.51 13.48
CA ALA A 137 9.26 12.34 14.68
C ALA A 137 10.70 12.86 14.82
N LEU A 138 11.66 12.31 14.05
CA LEU A 138 13.04 12.79 13.97
C LEU A 138 13.25 13.84 12.86
N LEU A 139 12.19 14.22 12.15
CA LEU A 139 12.20 15.33 11.20
C LEU A 139 11.91 16.65 11.92
N GLU A 140 12.48 17.74 11.40
CA GLU A 140 12.21 19.12 11.85
C GLU A 140 10.83 19.63 11.40
#